data_AF-A0A930AIG9-F1
#
_entry.id   AF-A0A930AIG9-F1
#
_cell.length_a   1.000
_cell.length_b   1.000
_cell.length_c   1.000
_cell.angle_alpha   90.00
_cell.angle_beta   90.00
_cell.angle_gamma   90.00
#
_symmetry.space_group_name_H-M   'P 1'
#
loop_
_entity.id
_entity.type
_entity.pdbx_description
1 polymer ?
#
loop_
_entity_poly.entity_id
_entity_poly.type
_entity_poly.pdbx_seq_one_letter_code
_entity_poly.pdbx_strand_id
1 'polypeptide(L)'
;MNECTMDYIDSYKRLDQLCRDMFRTKDGVTEYINQMDRVISRINSKRDWRNFYSRLKYQRRLRNNLVHNTDCSECTEEDIDEIEYFFELILKQEDPLAYIRKQQSLTRRASIEKNRYRSYRPIETFDSSSMERGYRPKKFGIVKFLIYIIVFIAIIVLIFTRIH
;
A
#
# COMPACT_ATOMS: atom_id res chain seq x y z
N MET A 1 1.11 35.38 -12.65
CA MET A 1 0.49 34.04 -12.48
C MET A 1 -0.88 34.13 -13.13
N ASN A 2 -1.20 33.22 -14.06
CA ASN A 2 -2.51 33.23 -14.74
C ASN A 2 -3.62 32.78 -13.77
N GLU A 3 -4.88 33.10 -14.08
CA GLU A 3 -6.06 32.80 -13.26
C GLU A 3 -6.17 31.31 -12.94
N CYS A 4 -6.06 30.44 -13.95
CA CYS A 4 -6.05 28.99 -13.79
C CYS A 4 -4.98 28.49 -12.80
N THR A 5 -3.75 29.02 -12.83
CA THR A 5 -2.72 28.63 -11.85
C THR A 5 -3.09 29.08 -10.44
N MET A 6 -3.71 30.25 -10.27
CA MET A 6 -4.14 30.72 -8.94
C MET A 6 -5.19 29.77 -8.36
N ASP A 7 -6.21 29.42 -9.16
CA ASP A 7 -7.28 28.51 -8.75
C ASP A 7 -6.77 27.10 -8.44
N TYR A 8 -5.83 26.61 -9.25
CA TYR A 8 -5.14 25.35 -8.99
C TYR A 8 -4.38 25.39 -7.67
N ILE A 9 -3.57 26.44 -7.44
CA ILE A 9 -2.75 26.55 -6.24
C ILE A 9 -3.64 26.62 -4.99
N ASP A 10 -4.76 27.35 -5.05
CA ASP A 10 -5.70 27.42 -3.93
C ASP A 10 -6.44 26.11 -3.69
N SER A 11 -6.86 25.41 -4.75
CA SER A 11 -7.42 24.06 -4.64
C SER A 11 -6.40 23.07 -4.05
N TYR A 12 -5.15 23.12 -4.50
CA TYR A 12 -4.08 22.28 -3.96
C TYR A 12 -3.83 22.57 -2.48
N LYS A 13 -3.84 23.85 -2.06
CA LYS A 13 -3.69 24.21 -0.64
C LYS A 13 -4.78 23.59 0.22
N ARG A 14 -6.04 23.54 -0.25
CA ARG A 14 -7.14 22.87 0.47
C ARG A 14 -6.87 21.39 0.66
N LEU A 15 -6.45 20.69 -0.40
CA LEU A 15 -6.05 19.27 -0.33
C LEU A 15 -4.85 19.04 0.60
N ASP A 16 -3.84 19.90 0.52
CA ASP A 16 -2.63 19.82 1.35
C ASP A 16 -2.97 20.01 2.83
N GLN A 17 -3.84 20.97 3.14
CA GLN A 17 -4.33 21.23 4.49
C GLN A 17 -5.13 20.05 5.03
N LEU A 18 -6.06 19.49 4.25
CA LEU A 18 -6.80 18.27 4.63
C LEU A 18 -5.85 17.12 5.01
N CYS A 19 -4.79 16.91 4.22
CA CYS A 19 -3.80 15.88 4.50
C CYS A 19 -2.99 16.18 5.76
N ARG A 20 -2.62 17.45 6.00
CA ARG A 20 -1.94 17.88 7.24
C ARG A 20 -2.77 17.57 8.47
N ASP A 21 -4.06 17.90 8.42
CA ASP A 21 -4.98 17.68 9.53
C ASP A 21 -5.21 16.19 9.77
N MET A 22 -5.36 15.41 8.70
CA MET A 22 -5.54 13.95 8.78
C MET A 22 -4.34 13.24 9.41
N PHE A 23 -3.11 13.62 9.06
CA PHE A 23 -1.90 12.96 9.58
C PHE A 23 -1.27 13.67 10.78
N ARG A 24 -1.75 14.86 11.13
CA ARG A 24 -1.15 15.76 12.14
C ARG A 24 0.33 16.02 11.87
N THR A 25 0.65 16.23 10.59
CA THR A 25 2.00 16.54 10.12
C THR A 25 1.99 17.83 9.33
N LYS A 26 3.17 18.46 9.22
CA LYS A 26 3.34 19.63 8.35
C LYS A 26 3.42 19.25 6.86
N ASP A 27 3.58 17.98 6.53
CA ASP A 27 4.00 17.54 5.18
C ASP A 27 2.82 17.26 4.23
N GLY A 28 1.57 17.37 4.68
CA GLY A 28 0.38 17.44 3.82
C GLY A 28 0.27 16.30 2.78
N VAL A 29 0.08 16.64 1.50
CA VAL A 29 0.02 15.67 0.38
C VAL A 29 1.30 14.83 0.30
N THR A 30 2.46 15.38 0.68
CA THR A 30 3.70 14.61 0.70
C THR A 30 3.62 13.49 1.73
N GLU A 31 3.05 13.74 2.91
CA GLU A 31 2.84 12.67 3.89
C GLU A 31 1.82 11.64 3.40
N TYR A 32 0.77 12.06 2.70
CA TYR A 32 -0.16 11.12 2.08
C TYR A 32 0.56 10.16 1.11
N ILE A 33 1.40 10.69 0.24
CA ILE A 33 2.23 9.90 -0.69
C ILE A 33 3.18 8.97 0.09
N ASN A 34 3.83 9.47 1.15
CA ASN A 34 4.70 8.64 1.99
C ASN A 34 3.94 7.47 2.63
N GLN A 35 2.71 7.69 3.07
CA GLN A 35 1.85 6.63 3.62
C GLN A 35 1.47 5.61 2.55
N MET A 36 1.22 6.06 1.31
CA MET A 36 1.03 5.17 0.17
C MET A 36 2.29 4.35 -0.12
N ASP A 37 3.48 4.94 -0.07
CA ASP A 37 4.76 4.23 -0.28
C ASP A 37 4.96 3.09 0.71
N ARG A 38 4.58 3.27 1.98
CA ARG A 38 4.66 2.22 3.01
C ARG A 38 3.78 1.01 2.71
N VAL A 39 2.72 1.19 1.91
CA VAL A 39 1.77 0.13 1.52
C VAL A 39 1.80 -0.16 0.01
N ILE A 40 2.90 0.16 -0.66
CA ILE A 40 3.03 0.09 -2.12
C ILE A 40 2.74 -1.29 -2.70
N SER A 41 3.05 -2.36 -1.95
CA SER A 41 2.74 -3.74 -2.37
C SER A 41 1.22 -3.97 -2.51
N ARG A 42 0.42 -3.40 -1.61
CA ARG A 42 -1.05 -3.46 -1.67
C ARG A 42 -1.60 -2.53 -2.75
N ILE A 43 -1.00 -1.36 -2.94
CA ILE A 43 -1.36 -0.44 -4.03
C ILE A 43 -1.15 -1.13 -5.38
N ASN A 44 0.00 -1.74 -5.58
CA ASN A 44 0.36 -2.40 -6.83
C ASN A 44 -0.51 -3.62 -7.15
N SER A 45 -1.24 -4.16 -6.16
CA SER A 45 -2.19 -5.26 -6.38
C SER A 45 -3.51 -4.81 -7.03
N LYS A 46 -3.83 -3.51 -7.01
CA LYS A 46 -5.06 -2.97 -7.60
C LYS A 46 -4.74 -1.83 -8.57
N ARG A 47 -5.16 -1.97 -9.83
CA ARG A 47 -4.87 -1.01 -10.91
C ARG A 47 -5.34 0.40 -10.54
N ASP A 48 -6.54 0.54 -10.01
CA ASP A 48 -7.12 1.84 -9.69
C ASP A 48 -6.34 2.60 -8.63
N TRP A 49 -5.80 1.89 -7.63
CA TRP A 49 -4.98 2.50 -6.58
C TRP A 49 -3.61 2.93 -7.10
N ARG A 50 -3.01 2.15 -7.99
CA ARG A 50 -1.78 2.54 -8.67
C ARG A 50 -2.01 3.78 -9.52
N ASN A 51 -3.13 3.86 -10.23
CA ASN A 51 -3.49 5.02 -11.03
C ASN A 51 -3.70 6.26 -10.14
N PHE A 52 -4.46 6.12 -9.05
CA PHE A 52 -4.65 7.18 -8.05
C PHE A 52 -3.30 7.71 -7.53
N TYR A 53 -2.41 6.80 -7.12
CA TYR A 53 -1.08 7.14 -6.62
C TYR A 53 -0.24 7.91 -7.66
N SER A 54 -0.20 7.42 -8.89
CA SER A 54 0.56 8.06 -9.98
C SER A 54 0.02 9.47 -10.30
N ARG A 55 -1.31 9.64 -10.39
CA ARG A 55 -1.96 10.94 -10.64
C ARG A 55 -1.68 11.92 -9.50
N LEU A 56 -1.77 11.50 -8.24
CA LEU A 56 -1.46 12.36 -7.09
C LEU A 56 0.01 12.81 -7.07
N LYS A 57 0.95 11.92 -7.44
CA LYS A 57 2.37 12.30 -7.58
C LYS A 57 2.60 13.30 -8.69
N TYR A 58 1.90 13.13 -9.82
CA TYR A 58 1.94 14.09 -10.92
C TYR A 58 1.47 15.46 -10.43
N GLN A 59 0.34 15.54 -9.73
CA GLN A 59 -0.15 16.80 -9.18
C GLN A 59 0.84 17.46 -8.21
N ARG A 60 1.47 16.70 -7.30
CA ARG A 60 2.53 17.26 -6.45
C ARG A 60 3.71 17.84 -7.26
N ARG A 61 4.12 17.17 -8.34
CA ARG A 61 5.20 17.66 -9.22
C ARG A 61 4.76 18.93 -9.95
N LEU A 62 3.54 18.96 -10.47
CA LEU A 62 2.96 20.12 -11.14
C LEU A 62 2.96 21.33 -10.19
N ARG A 63 2.42 21.19 -8.98
CA ARG A 63 2.48 22.24 -7.95
C ARG A 63 3.90 22.75 -7.71
N ASN A 64 4.88 21.86 -7.60
CA ASN A 64 6.26 22.26 -7.36
C ASN A 64 6.83 23.05 -8.55
N ASN A 65 6.51 22.65 -9.78
CA ASN A 65 6.93 23.38 -10.98
C ASN A 65 6.29 24.77 -11.03
N LEU A 66 4.98 24.88 -10.80
CA LEU A 66 4.25 26.17 -10.84
C LEU A 66 4.73 27.18 -9.80
N VAL A 67 5.21 26.71 -8.63
CA VAL A 67 5.73 27.58 -7.57
C VAL A 67 7.17 28.04 -7.84
N HIS A 68 7.99 27.24 -8.52
CA HIS A 68 9.43 27.48 -8.65
C HIS A 68 9.88 27.94 -10.05
N ASN A 69 9.14 27.62 -11.11
CA ASN A 69 9.52 27.92 -12.48
C ASN A 69 8.48 28.84 -13.11
N THR A 70 8.90 30.05 -13.49
CA THR A 70 8.02 31.08 -14.09
C THR A 70 7.69 30.79 -15.56
N ASP A 71 8.47 29.92 -16.21
CA ASP A 71 8.42 29.65 -17.66
C ASP A 71 7.82 28.28 -18.02
N CYS A 72 7.22 27.54 -17.07
CA CYS A 72 6.94 26.11 -17.25
C CYS A 72 5.47 25.70 -17.00
N SER A 73 4.89 25.05 -18.02
CA SER A 73 3.62 24.31 -18.09
C SER A 73 2.37 25.05 -17.60
N GLU A 74 1.45 25.31 -18.54
CA GLU A 74 0.11 25.75 -18.21
C GLU A 74 -0.61 24.65 -17.40
N CYS A 75 -1.11 25.01 -16.22
CA CYS A 75 -2.14 24.24 -15.54
C CYS A 75 -3.39 24.17 -16.42
N THR A 76 -4.03 23.01 -16.51
CA THR A 76 -5.31 22.88 -17.20
C THR A 76 -6.47 22.82 -16.21
N GLU A 77 -7.71 22.98 -16.70
CA GLU A 77 -8.89 22.80 -15.85
C GLU A 77 -9.00 21.36 -15.34
N GLU A 78 -8.58 20.37 -16.13
CA GLU A 78 -8.57 18.95 -15.70
C GLU A 78 -7.63 18.73 -14.51
N ASP A 79 -6.54 19.49 -14.38
CA ASP A 79 -5.66 19.41 -13.22
C ASP A 79 -6.36 19.87 -11.94
N ILE A 80 -7.21 20.90 -12.04
CA ILE A 80 -8.01 21.41 -10.92
C ILE A 80 -9.07 20.39 -10.52
N ASP A 81 -9.80 19.84 -11.49
CA ASP A 81 -10.79 18.78 -11.26
C ASP A 81 -10.15 17.57 -10.56
N GLU A 82 -8.92 17.23 -10.93
CA GLU A 82 -8.18 16.14 -10.32
C GLU A 82 -7.89 16.38 -8.83
N ILE A 83 -7.53 17.61 -8.47
CA ILE A 83 -7.30 18.01 -7.08
C ILE A 83 -8.58 17.93 -6.27
N GLU A 84 -9.70 18.44 -6.80
CA GLU A 84 -10.99 18.38 -6.10
C GLU A 84 -11.47 16.93 -5.96
N TYR A 85 -11.27 16.08 -6.98
CA TYR A 85 -11.52 14.64 -6.91
C TYR A 85 -10.74 13.97 -5.76
N PHE A 86 -9.45 14.28 -5.61
CA PHE A 86 -8.66 13.77 -4.48
C PHE A 86 -9.16 14.29 -3.14
N PHE A 87 -9.50 15.58 -3.07
CA PHE A 87 -10.02 16.21 -1.86
C PHE A 87 -11.29 15.50 -1.40
N GLU A 88 -12.25 15.30 -2.30
CA GLU A 88 -13.51 14.63 -1.99
C GLU A 88 -13.32 13.18 -1.53
N LEU A 89 -12.52 12.39 -2.25
CA LEU A 89 -12.31 10.98 -1.90
C LEU A 89 -11.65 10.81 -0.53
N ILE A 90 -10.65 11.65 -0.23
CA ILE A 90 -9.95 11.62 1.05
C ILE A 90 -10.90 12.09 2.17
N LEU A 91 -11.67 13.15 1.93
CA LEU A 91 -12.64 13.67 2.89
C LEU A 91 -13.74 12.64 3.21
N LYS A 92 -14.27 11.97 2.19
CA LYS A 92 -15.27 10.89 2.30
C LYS A 92 -14.69 9.58 2.81
N GLN A 93 -13.37 9.47 2.95
CA GLN A 93 -12.65 8.24 3.32
C GLN A 93 -12.92 7.08 2.34
N GLU A 94 -13.09 7.40 1.07
CA GLU A 94 -13.24 6.46 -0.04
C GLU A 94 -11.91 6.23 -0.78
N ASP A 95 -10.83 6.79 -0.23
CA ASP A 95 -9.49 6.70 -0.76
C ASP A 95 -8.80 5.35 -0.48
N PRO A 96 -7.70 5.03 -1.21
CA PRO A 96 -6.97 3.77 -1.02
C PRO A 96 -6.45 3.53 0.41
N LEU A 97 -5.99 4.57 1.11
CA LEU A 97 -5.47 4.43 2.48
C LEU A 97 -6.61 4.17 3.46
N ALA A 98 -7.76 4.83 3.31
CA ALA A 98 -8.95 4.52 4.09
C ALA A 98 -9.40 3.07 3.93
N TYR A 99 -9.46 2.56 2.69
CA TYR A 99 -9.76 1.17 2.44
C TYR A 99 -8.77 0.22 3.14
N ILE A 100 -7.46 0.49 3.00
CA ILE A 100 -6.42 -0.34 3.62
C ILE A 100 -6.54 -0.31 5.15
N ARG A 101 -6.78 0.85 5.76
CA ARG A 101 -7.01 0.99 7.21
C ARG A 101 -8.20 0.16 7.67
N LYS A 102 -9.31 0.20 6.93
CA LYS A 102 -10.52 -0.61 7.22
C LYS A 102 -10.23 -2.10 7.15
N GLN A 103 -9.50 -2.56 6.14
CA GLN A 103 -9.13 -3.98 6.02
C GLN A 103 -8.21 -4.45 7.17
N GLN A 104 -7.27 -3.60 7.59
CA GLN A 104 -6.38 -3.91 8.71
C GLN A 104 -7.16 -4.01 10.04
N SER A 105 -8.13 -3.12 10.27
CA SER A 105 -8.93 -3.14 11.50
C SER A 105 -9.81 -4.39 11.59
N LEU A 106 -10.43 -4.81 10.47
CA LEU A 106 -11.21 -6.05 10.39
C LEU A 106 -10.33 -7.28 10.66
N THR A 107 -9.16 -7.34 10.03
CA THR A 107 -8.21 -8.46 10.23
C THR A 107 -7.76 -8.55 11.69
N ARG A 108 -7.50 -7.40 12.34
CA ARG A 108 -7.12 -7.33 13.75
C ARG A 108 -8.26 -7.77 14.68
N ARG A 109 -9.50 -7.38 14.38
CA ARG A 109 -10.68 -7.83 15.16
C ARG A 109 -10.85 -9.34 15.08
N ALA A 110 -10.77 -9.91 13.88
CA ALA A 110 -10.87 -11.35 13.66
C ALA A 110 -9.76 -12.14 14.39
N SER A 111 -8.53 -11.62 14.45
CA SER A 111 -7.45 -12.28 15.19
C SER A 111 -7.65 -12.24 16.70
N ILE A 112 -8.17 -11.14 17.25
CA ILE A 112 -8.51 -11.01 18.67
C ILE A 112 -9.65 -11.98 19.04
N GLU A 113 -10.69 -12.05 18.22
CA GLU A 113 -11.83 -12.95 18.42
C GLU A 113 -11.40 -14.42 18.38
N LYS A 114 -10.56 -14.81 17.40
CA LYS A 114 -9.98 -16.16 17.32
C LYS A 114 -9.14 -16.51 18.55
N ASN A 115 -8.39 -15.56 19.09
CA ASN A 115 -7.60 -15.77 20.31
C ASN A 115 -8.51 -15.90 21.55
N ARG A 116 -9.59 -15.11 21.66
CA ARG A 116 -10.59 -15.26 22.72
C ARG A 116 -11.27 -16.62 22.70
N TYR A 117 -11.71 -17.08 21.52
CA TYR A 117 -12.31 -18.42 21.38
C TYR A 117 -11.32 -19.54 21.75
N ARG A 118 -10.03 -19.37 21.43
CA ARG A 118 -8.98 -20.32 21.83
C ARG A 118 -8.74 -20.35 23.34
N SER A 119 -8.96 -19.23 24.03
CA SER A 119 -8.81 -19.10 25.50
C SER A 119 -10.02 -19.64 26.29
N TYR A 120 -11.19 -19.78 25.66
CA TYR A 120 -12.44 -20.23 26.31
C TYR A 120 -12.77 -21.70 25.99
N ARG A 121 -11.77 -22.57 25.72
CA ARG A 121 -12.06 -24.01 25.63
C ARG A 121 -12.39 -24.54 27.03
N PRO A 122 -13.61 -25.06 27.27
CA PRO A 122 -13.91 -25.78 28.49
C PRO A 122 -13.00 -27.01 28.56
N ILE A 123 -12.44 -27.28 29.74
CA ILE A 123 -11.71 -28.51 30.02
C ILE A 123 -12.76 -29.61 30.15
N GLU A 124 -13.09 -30.30 29.07
CA GLU A 124 -13.77 -31.59 29.15
C GLU A 124 -12.71 -32.67 29.41
N THR A 125 -12.60 -33.07 30.67
CA THR A 125 -11.90 -34.28 31.06
C THR A 125 -12.74 -35.50 30.66
N PHE A 126 -12.37 -36.18 29.57
CA PHE A 126 -12.54 -37.62 29.49
C PHE A 126 -11.43 -38.23 28.63
N ASP A 127 -10.78 -39.23 29.23
CA ASP A 127 -9.61 -39.95 28.77
C ASP A 127 -9.81 -40.69 27.45
N SER A 128 -8.84 -40.61 26.53
CA SER A 128 -8.39 -41.73 25.70
C SER A 128 -7.15 -41.35 24.88
N SER A 129 -6.06 -42.04 25.21
CA SER A 129 -4.89 -42.42 24.42
C SER A 129 -4.59 -41.73 23.07
N SER A 130 -3.30 -41.39 22.93
CA SER A 130 -2.53 -41.24 21.68
C SER A 130 -2.77 -39.98 20.83
N MET A 131 -1.87 -39.02 20.99
CA MET A 131 -0.81 -38.75 20.01
C MET A 131 -0.26 -37.35 20.29
N GLU A 132 0.95 -37.27 20.83
CA GLU A 132 1.77 -36.07 20.82
C GLU A 132 1.78 -35.48 19.42
N ARG A 133 1.09 -34.34 19.21
CA ARG A 133 1.32 -33.50 18.05
C ARG A 133 2.17 -32.33 18.48
N GLY A 134 3.47 -32.64 18.59
CA GLY A 134 4.53 -31.65 18.59
C GLY A 134 4.32 -30.65 17.45
N TYR A 135 4.54 -29.39 17.80
CA TYR A 135 4.69 -28.27 16.88
C TYR A 135 5.70 -28.64 15.78
N ARG A 136 5.23 -29.03 14.59
CA ARG A 136 6.09 -29.20 13.41
C ARG A 136 6.24 -27.82 12.73
N PRO A 137 7.44 -27.22 12.68
CA PRO A 137 7.66 -26.07 11.82
C PRO A 137 7.39 -26.50 10.37
N LYS A 138 6.71 -25.67 9.58
CA LYS A 138 6.44 -25.93 8.15
C LYS A 138 7.77 -25.98 7.38
N LYS A 139 8.45 -27.13 7.37
CA LYS A 139 9.65 -27.41 6.56
C LYS A 139 9.35 -27.72 5.09
N PHE A 140 8.08 -27.71 4.66
CA PHE A 140 7.71 -28.09 3.30
C PHE A 140 7.96 -27.03 2.21
N GLY A 141 8.22 -25.75 2.59
CA GLY A 141 8.64 -24.72 1.64
C GLY A 141 10.13 -24.75 1.32
N ILE A 142 10.97 -25.04 2.33
CA ILE A 142 12.44 -25.01 2.20
C ILE A 142 12.95 -26.23 1.44
N VAL A 143 12.39 -27.43 1.68
CA VAL A 143 12.82 -28.64 0.97
C VAL A 143 12.52 -28.56 -0.52
N LYS A 144 11.36 -28.02 -0.92
CA LYS A 144 11.06 -27.79 -2.33
C LYS A 144 12.03 -26.79 -2.96
N PHE A 145 12.37 -25.71 -2.26
CA PHE A 145 13.34 -24.72 -2.73
C PHE A 145 14.75 -25.32 -2.92
N LEU A 146 15.20 -26.18 -2.00
CA LEU A 146 16.49 -26.87 -2.13
C LEU A 146 16.53 -27.82 -3.34
N ILE A 147 15.44 -28.55 -3.59
CA ILE A 147 15.33 -29.41 -4.78
C ILE A 147 15.40 -28.58 -6.07
N TYR A 148 14.70 -27.44 -6.12
CA TYR A 148 14.78 -26.53 -7.27
C TYR A 148 16.20 -25.99 -7.51
N ILE A 149 16.94 -25.63 -6.45
CA ILE A 149 18.33 -25.17 -6.58
C ILE A 149 19.24 -26.28 -7.14
N ILE A 150 19.13 -27.51 -6.64
CA ILE A 150 19.98 -28.62 -7.11
C ILE A 150 19.72 -28.90 -8.59
N VAL A 151 18.45 -28.92 -9.01
CA VAL A 151 18.08 -29.11 -10.42
C VAL A 151 18.62 -27.97 -11.29
N PHE A 152 18.53 -26.72 -10.82
CA PHE A 152 19.04 -25.57 -11.55
C PHE A 152 20.57 -25.61 -11.74
N ILE A 153 21.32 -26.00 -10.71
CA ILE A 153 22.78 -26.15 -10.79
C ILE A 153 23.17 -27.28 -11.76
N ALA A 154 22.47 -28.42 -11.72
CA ALA A 154 22.72 -29.53 -12.63
C ALA A 154 22.50 -29.14 -14.11
N ILE A 155 21.45 -28.36 -14.40
CA ILE A 155 21.18 -27.83 -15.74
C ILE A 155 22.31 -26.91 -16.20
N ILE A 156 22.79 -26.01 -15.33
CA ILE A 156 23.92 -25.13 -15.65
C ILE A 156 25.17 -25.94 -15.98
N VAL A 157 25.53 -26.92 -15.15
CA VAL A 157 26.71 -27.76 -15.40
C VAL A 157 26.58 -28.51 -16.72
N LEU A 158 25.41 -29.08 -17.04
CA LEU A 158 25.19 -29.77 -18.31
C LEU A 158 25.38 -28.85 -19.51
N ILE A 159 24.89 -27.61 -19.43
CA ILE A 159 25.09 -26.60 -20.47
C ILE A 159 26.58 -26.27 -20.63
N PHE A 160 27.31 -26.04 -19.54
CA PHE A 160 28.74 -25.77 -19.60
C PHE A 160 29.57 -26.95 -20.14
N THR A 161 29.23 -28.18 -19.80
CA THR A 161 29.90 -29.39 -20.34
C THR A 161 29.54 -29.70 -21.80
N ARG A 162 28.48 -29.09 -22.33
CA ARG A 162 28.07 -29.24 -23.75
C ARG A 162 28.61 -28.14 -24.64
N ILE A 163 29.05 -27.01 -24.06
CA ILE A 163 29.60 -25.85 -24.76
C ILE A 163 31.14 -25.94 -24.89
N HIS A 164 31.78 -26.84 -24.15
CA HIS A 164 33.23 -27.06 -24.17
C HIS A 164 33.59 -28.44 -24.72
#